data_AF-A0AA90SRY8-F1
#
_entry.id   AF-A0AA90SRY8-F1
#
_cell.length_a   1.000
_cell.length_b   1.000
_cell.length_c   1.000
_cell.angle_alpha   90.00
_cell.angle_beta   90.00
_cell.angle_gamma   90.00
#
_symmetry.space_group_name_H-M   'P 1'
#
loop_
_entity.id
_entity.type
_entity.pdbx_description
1 polymer ?
#
loop_
_entity_poly.entity_id
_entity_poly.type
_entity_poly.pdbx_seq_one_letter_code
_entity_poly.pdbx_strand_id
1 'polypeptide(L)'
;MTKISSGAIQPKIFQTDSLKVGDPSTKKTSLSKTLKAIFSKGSAHFPQPKNSYSLIRTPPQETPKLSIMPTKPTYFQERSADDITQKDRETLALDANIAAYPYHQNIEKLTVGANKKESWDLARNLALDAGKGADLSTKGSKGFIYDKKSGLTAYILHNPKSKEVRLVFGGTSSGKHTGGIIRRSVLNGAFSLPQWLGNYKNAISNKIPKSYVQAKKLTNIVKAKMESDPNYQGYTLKLSGHSKGAGEAAYAALSQDKPLQALCFSSAQLGSKMREDISDTNKEKAPECISHYAIQGDIVPNMDVLRKHLGHLGTLTTIPAKSPLDGPLDRHDKFHQHISSFAGLK
;
A
#
# COMPACT_ATOMS: atom_id res chain seq x y z
N MET A 1 1.85 -33.75 -57.15
CA MET A 1 0.49 -33.95 -56.61
C MET A 1 0.60 -34.92 -55.44
N THR A 2 0.52 -34.42 -54.21
CA THR A 2 0.69 -35.23 -52.99
C THR A 2 -0.44 -34.86 -52.05
N LYS A 3 -1.39 -35.78 -51.84
CA LYS A 3 -2.54 -35.61 -50.93
C LYS A 3 -2.06 -35.85 -49.49
N ILE A 4 -2.19 -34.84 -48.64
CA ILE A 4 -2.02 -34.97 -47.18
C ILE A 4 -3.42 -35.08 -46.57
N SER A 5 -3.71 -36.21 -45.91
CA SER A 5 -4.98 -36.45 -45.24
C SER A 5 -5.03 -35.74 -43.89
N SER A 6 -6.05 -34.91 -43.68
CA SER A 6 -6.37 -34.28 -42.40
C SER A 6 -7.03 -35.29 -41.45
N GLY A 7 -6.28 -35.76 -40.45
CA GLY A 7 -6.83 -36.52 -39.32
C GLY A 7 -7.52 -35.59 -38.32
N ALA A 8 -8.81 -35.79 -38.11
CA ALA A 8 -9.60 -35.07 -37.12
C ALA A 8 -9.29 -35.60 -35.69
N ILE A 9 -8.87 -34.70 -34.80
CA ILE A 9 -8.68 -34.99 -33.37
C ILE A 9 -9.99 -34.68 -32.65
N GLN A 10 -10.66 -35.71 -32.13
CA GLN A 10 -11.81 -35.54 -31.25
C GLN A 10 -11.36 -35.07 -29.85
N PRO A 11 -12.04 -34.08 -29.24
CA PRO A 11 -11.73 -33.65 -27.89
C PRO A 11 -12.24 -34.65 -26.84
N LYS A 12 -11.35 -35.09 -25.95
CA LYS A 12 -11.71 -35.86 -24.75
C LYS A 12 -12.55 -34.98 -23.81
N ILE A 13 -13.80 -35.37 -23.60
CA ILE A 13 -14.70 -34.82 -22.58
C ILE A 13 -14.24 -35.34 -21.22
N PHE A 14 -13.79 -34.44 -20.34
CA PHE A 14 -13.53 -34.75 -18.93
C PHE A 14 -14.86 -34.70 -18.17
N GLN A 15 -15.32 -35.85 -17.66
CA GLN A 15 -16.35 -35.93 -16.63
C GLN A 15 -15.78 -35.37 -15.33
N THR A 16 -16.44 -34.35 -14.77
CA THR A 16 -16.15 -33.82 -13.44
C THR A 16 -17.08 -34.46 -12.43
N ASP A 17 -16.52 -35.17 -11.46
CA ASP A 17 -17.26 -35.70 -10.31
C ASP A 17 -17.89 -34.57 -9.49
N SER A 18 -19.19 -34.67 -9.28
CA SER A 18 -20.01 -33.77 -8.48
C SER A 18 -19.72 -33.95 -6.99
N LEU A 19 -18.91 -33.05 -6.41
CA LEU A 19 -18.78 -32.89 -4.97
C LEU A 19 -20.05 -32.22 -4.40
N LYS A 20 -20.79 -32.97 -3.59
CA LYS A 20 -21.91 -32.46 -2.77
C LYS A 20 -21.38 -31.43 -1.77
N VAL A 21 -21.79 -30.18 -1.92
CA VAL A 21 -21.55 -29.11 -0.94
C VAL A 21 -22.64 -29.18 0.13
N GLY A 22 -22.22 -29.42 1.38
CA GLY A 22 -23.09 -29.40 2.54
C GLY A 22 -23.54 -27.98 2.91
N ASP A 23 -24.78 -27.87 3.35
CA ASP A 23 -25.47 -26.66 3.81
C ASP A 23 -24.77 -26.01 5.02
N PRO A 24 -24.34 -24.73 4.94
CA PRO A 24 -23.71 -24.03 6.04
C PRO A 24 -24.73 -23.19 6.81
N SER A 25 -25.90 -23.74 7.17
CA SER A 25 -26.78 -23.14 8.16
C SER A 25 -26.49 -23.77 9.53
N THR A 26 -25.79 -23.02 10.39
CA THR A 26 -25.68 -23.10 11.88
C THR A 26 -24.25 -22.96 12.40
N LYS A 27 -23.80 -21.71 12.61
CA LYS A 27 -22.86 -21.34 13.69
C LYS A 27 -22.82 -19.82 13.83
N LYS A 28 -23.77 -19.28 14.61
CA LYS A 28 -23.68 -17.91 15.14
C LYS A 28 -22.69 -17.92 16.30
N THR A 29 -21.44 -17.53 16.06
CA THR A 29 -20.48 -17.26 17.14
C THR A 29 -20.41 -15.76 17.44
N SER A 30 -20.70 -15.45 18.70
CA SER A 30 -20.74 -14.15 19.37
C SER A 30 -19.42 -13.36 19.24
N LEU A 31 -19.34 -12.46 18.26
CA LEU A 31 -18.27 -11.46 18.10
C LEU A 31 -18.63 -10.09 18.72
N SER A 32 -19.86 -9.90 19.20
CA SER A 32 -20.34 -8.61 19.72
C SER A 32 -19.91 -8.30 21.16
N LYS A 33 -19.44 -9.28 21.93
CA LYS A 33 -19.05 -9.07 23.33
C LYS A 33 -17.63 -8.52 23.51
N THR A 34 -16.69 -8.81 22.60
CA THR A 34 -15.29 -8.39 22.74
C THR A 34 -15.08 -6.91 22.40
N LEU A 35 -15.92 -6.32 21.55
CA LEU A 35 -15.80 -4.91 21.15
C LEU A 35 -16.36 -3.92 22.19
N LYS A 36 -17.29 -4.34 23.06
CA LYS A 36 -17.82 -3.48 24.13
C LYS A 36 -16.87 -3.33 25.33
N ALA A 37 -15.92 -4.24 25.53
CA ALA A 37 -15.01 -4.19 26.67
C ALA A 37 -13.85 -3.17 26.53
N ILE A 38 -13.62 -2.64 25.32
CA ILE A 38 -12.51 -1.72 25.04
C ILE A 38 -12.89 -0.24 25.26
N PHE A 39 -14.18 0.09 25.36
CA PHE A 39 -14.66 1.49 25.40
C PHE A 39 -15.31 1.93 26.73
N SER A 40 -15.14 1.19 27.83
CA SER A 40 -15.78 1.55 29.11
C SER A 40 -14.84 1.49 30.33
N LYS A 41 -13.80 2.33 30.36
CA LYS A 41 -13.03 2.72 31.57
C LYS A 41 -12.36 4.06 31.26
N GLY A 42 -12.41 5.14 32.04
CA GLY A 42 -13.03 5.47 33.32
C GLY A 42 -12.62 6.92 33.62
N SER A 43 -13.56 7.73 34.12
CA SER A 43 -13.31 9.12 34.50
C SER A 43 -12.63 9.15 35.88
N ALA A 44 -11.36 9.54 35.93
CA ALA A 44 -10.64 9.75 37.19
C ALA A 44 -10.86 11.19 37.68
N HIS A 45 -11.42 11.32 38.88
CA HIS A 45 -11.51 12.57 39.65
C HIS A 45 -10.10 12.97 40.14
N PHE A 46 -9.65 14.17 39.79
CA PHE A 46 -8.45 14.78 40.34
C PHE A 46 -8.82 15.65 41.57
N PRO A 47 -8.15 15.48 42.72
CA PRO A 47 -8.32 16.37 43.87
C PRO A 47 -7.64 17.71 43.60
N GLN A 48 -8.33 18.80 43.94
CA GLN A 48 -7.77 20.15 43.86
C GLN A 48 -6.80 20.42 45.02
N PRO A 49 -5.59 20.90 44.76
CA PRO A 49 -4.71 21.39 45.80
C PRO A 49 -5.12 22.82 46.21
N LYS A 50 -5.45 23.00 47.50
CA LYS A 50 -5.44 24.30 48.16
C LYS A 50 -4.00 24.60 48.55
N ASN A 51 -3.41 25.67 48.02
CA ASN A 51 -2.25 26.32 48.64
C ASN A 51 -2.22 27.80 48.24
N SER A 52 -2.28 28.66 49.26
CA SER A 52 -2.06 30.10 49.19
C SER A 52 -0.57 30.39 49.36
N TYR A 53 0.08 30.91 48.32
CA TYR A 53 1.43 31.44 48.40
C TYR A 53 1.39 32.97 48.28
N SER A 54 2.05 33.64 49.22
CA SER A 54 2.30 35.08 49.21
C SER A 54 3.36 35.44 48.17
N LEU A 55 3.07 36.45 47.35
CA LEU A 55 3.94 36.96 46.29
C LEU A 55 5.08 37.80 46.88
N ILE A 56 6.29 37.26 46.88
CA ILE A 56 7.52 38.06 47.02
C ILE A 56 7.94 38.48 45.62
N ARG A 57 7.86 39.79 45.32
CA ARG A 57 8.33 40.37 44.05
C ARG A 57 9.85 40.44 44.03
N THR A 58 10.47 39.54 43.28
CA THR A 58 11.89 39.63 42.88
C THR A 58 12.01 40.54 41.65
N PRO A 59 13.04 41.40 41.54
CA PRO A 59 13.27 42.21 40.35
C PRO A 59 13.52 41.34 39.11
N PRO A 60 13.17 41.82 37.90
CA PRO A 60 13.22 41.04 36.68
C PRO A 60 14.67 40.69 36.32
N GLN A 61 15.01 39.40 36.41
CA GLN A 61 16.19 38.87 35.72
C GLN A 61 15.95 38.96 34.22
N GLU A 62 16.94 39.46 33.47
CA GLU A 62 16.95 39.40 32.01
C GLU A 62 16.69 37.96 31.57
N THR A 63 15.54 37.74 30.95
CA THR A 63 15.16 36.43 30.43
C THR A 63 16.23 36.00 29.43
N PRO A 64 16.91 34.86 29.65
CA PRO A 64 17.83 34.32 28.67
C PRO A 64 17.08 34.18 27.35
N LYS A 65 17.59 34.82 26.29
CA LYS A 65 17.04 34.67 24.95
C LYS A 65 16.94 33.17 24.68
N LEU A 66 15.71 32.65 24.64
CA LEU A 66 15.41 31.27 24.28
C LEU A 66 16.08 31.04 22.93
N SER A 67 17.19 30.32 22.94
CA SER A 67 17.76 29.74 21.75
C SER A 67 16.65 28.89 21.16
N ILE A 68 16.06 29.36 20.05
CA ILE A 68 15.07 28.60 19.30
C ILE A 68 15.84 27.39 18.81
N MET A 69 15.77 26.29 19.56
CA MET A 69 16.32 25.03 19.11
C MET A 69 15.71 24.79 17.72
N PRO A 70 16.52 24.46 16.71
CA PRO A 70 15.98 24.13 15.40
C PRO A 70 14.89 23.08 15.60
N THR A 71 13.67 23.40 15.17
CA THR A 71 12.55 22.49 15.24
C THR A 71 12.99 21.22 14.53
N LYS A 72 12.93 20.07 15.23
CA LYS A 72 13.28 18.77 14.63
C LYS A 72 12.52 18.65 13.29
N PRO A 73 13.19 18.28 12.20
CA PRO A 73 12.53 18.20 10.90
C PRO A 73 11.35 17.22 10.98
N THR A 74 10.16 17.71 10.60
CA THR A 74 8.97 16.88 10.51
C THR A 74 9.01 16.16 9.16
N TYR A 75 9.39 14.87 9.16
CA TYR A 75 9.43 14.03 7.96
C TYR A 75 8.04 13.59 7.45
N PHE A 76 6.99 14.19 8.00
CA PHE A 76 5.60 13.89 7.76
C PHE A 76 4.81 15.19 7.63
N GLN A 77 3.93 15.26 6.64
CA GLN A 77 3.06 16.40 6.42
C GLN A 77 1.64 15.90 6.18
N GLU A 78 0.65 16.67 6.61
CA GLU A 78 -0.74 16.48 6.20
C GLU A 78 -1.09 17.51 5.12
N ARG A 79 -1.83 17.07 4.11
CA ARG A 79 -2.35 17.91 3.04
C ARG A 79 -3.86 17.73 2.94
N SER A 80 -4.59 18.81 2.71
CA SER A 80 -6.04 18.74 2.52
C SER A 80 -6.39 18.04 1.21
N ALA A 81 -7.47 17.25 1.20
CA ALA A 81 -8.02 16.71 -0.04
C ALA A 81 -8.55 17.82 -0.96
N ASP A 82 -8.97 18.95 -0.40
CA ASP A 82 -9.47 20.10 -1.17
C ASP A 82 -8.38 20.76 -2.01
N ASP A 83 -7.11 20.56 -1.65
CA ASP A 83 -5.95 21.05 -2.41
C ASP A 83 -5.70 20.25 -3.70
N ILE A 84 -6.45 19.18 -3.97
CA ILE A 84 -6.32 18.35 -5.17
C ILE A 84 -7.28 18.86 -6.24
N THR A 85 -6.72 19.40 -7.34
CA THR A 85 -7.49 19.89 -8.48
C THR A 85 -8.27 18.76 -9.15
N GLN A 86 -9.37 19.09 -9.86
CA GLN A 86 -10.18 18.06 -10.53
C GLN A 86 -9.37 17.18 -11.51
N LYS A 87 -8.44 17.78 -12.26
CA LYS A 87 -7.54 17.05 -13.17
C LYS A 87 -6.62 16.08 -12.41
N ASP A 88 -6.11 16.51 -11.25
CA ASP A 88 -5.26 15.66 -10.41
C ASP A 88 -6.07 14.53 -9.76
N ARG A 89 -7.37 14.74 -9.49
CA ARG A 89 -8.26 13.67 -8.99
C ARG A 89 -8.45 12.55 -10.00
N GLU A 90 -8.59 12.86 -11.29
CA GLU A 90 -8.68 11.84 -12.34
C GLU A 90 -7.38 11.04 -12.46
N THR A 91 -6.23 11.73 -12.38
CA THR A 91 -4.91 11.08 -12.37
C THR A 91 -4.77 10.18 -11.14
N LEU A 92 -5.18 10.67 -9.98
CA LEU A 92 -5.17 9.91 -8.72
C LEU A 92 -6.06 8.67 -8.79
N ALA A 93 -7.21 8.74 -9.46
CA ALA A 93 -8.08 7.60 -9.68
C ALA A 93 -7.42 6.54 -10.58
N LEU A 94 -6.70 6.95 -11.63
CA LEU A 94 -5.89 6.04 -12.43
C LEU A 94 -4.78 5.39 -11.60
N ASP A 95 -4.03 6.18 -10.83
CA ASP A 95 -2.97 5.67 -9.94
C ASP A 95 -3.51 4.69 -8.90
N ALA A 96 -4.70 4.94 -8.35
CA ALA A 96 -5.36 4.02 -7.42
C ALA A 96 -5.75 2.69 -8.09
N ASN A 97 -6.22 2.73 -9.34
CA ASN A 97 -6.49 1.52 -10.12
C ASN A 97 -5.20 0.75 -10.45
N ILE A 98 -4.10 1.45 -10.75
CA ILE A 98 -2.77 0.83 -10.93
C ILE A 98 -2.34 0.13 -9.64
N ALA A 99 -2.45 0.79 -8.49
CA ALA A 99 -2.14 0.19 -7.19
C ALA A 99 -3.09 -0.98 -6.82
N ALA A 100 -4.30 -1.01 -7.37
CA ALA A 100 -5.25 -2.11 -7.23
C ALA A 100 -5.01 -3.28 -8.21
N TYR A 101 -4.15 -3.09 -9.23
CA TYR A 101 -3.87 -4.11 -10.24
C TYR A 101 -3.49 -5.48 -9.66
N PRO A 102 -2.66 -5.59 -8.60
CA PRO A 102 -2.31 -6.89 -8.01
C PRO A 102 -3.51 -7.75 -7.56
N TYR A 103 -4.67 -7.13 -7.33
CA TYR A 103 -5.88 -7.81 -6.85
C TYR A 103 -6.84 -8.24 -7.98
N HIS A 104 -6.95 -7.45 -9.05
CA HIS A 104 -7.86 -7.75 -10.15
C HIS A 104 -7.17 -8.27 -11.42
N GLN A 105 -5.88 -7.95 -11.63
CA GLN A 105 -5.07 -8.34 -12.80
C GLN A 105 -5.79 -8.08 -14.13
N ASN A 106 -6.52 -6.97 -14.18
CA ASN A 106 -7.28 -6.54 -15.36
C ASN A 106 -6.70 -5.22 -15.86
N ILE A 107 -6.05 -5.28 -17.02
CA ILE A 107 -5.40 -4.12 -17.65
C ILE A 107 -6.42 -3.12 -18.20
N GLU A 108 -7.62 -3.57 -18.57
CA GLU A 108 -8.69 -2.70 -19.09
C GLU A 108 -9.14 -1.67 -18.03
N LYS A 109 -9.02 -2.03 -16.75
CA LYS A 109 -9.28 -1.13 -15.62
C LYS A 109 -8.20 -0.05 -15.43
N LEU A 110 -7.08 -0.13 -16.14
CA LEU A 110 -6.05 0.89 -16.16
C LEU A 110 -6.30 1.95 -17.25
N THR A 111 -7.54 2.04 -17.72
CA THR A 111 -8.03 3.12 -18.55
C THR A 111 -9.13 3.84 -17.77
N VAL A 112 -8.94 5.14 -17.49
CA VAL A 112 -9.87 5.91 -16.66
C VAL A 112 -10.15 7.26 -17.33
N GLY A 113 -11.43 7.65 -17.39
CA GLY A 113 -11.88 8.96 -17.84
C GLY A 113 -11.62 9.29 -19.32
N ALA A 114 -11.40 10.57 -19.61
CA ALA A 114 -11.09 11.09 -20.96
C ALA A 114 -9.73 10.60 -21.49
N ASN A 115 -8.89 10.02 -20.62
CA ASN A 115 -7.55 9.52 -20.93
C ASN A 115 -7.54 8.06 -21.44
N LYS A 116 -8.51 7.68 -22.27
CA LYS A 116 -8.51 6.40 -23.03
C LYS A 116 -7.25 6.19 -23.90
N LYS A 117 -6.37 7.20 -24.00
CA LYS A 117 -5.12 7.19 -24.75
C LYS A 117 -3.88 6.81 -23.93
N GLU A 118 -4.00 6.51 -22.63
CA GLU A 118 -2.90 5.95 -21.84
C GLU A 118 -2.99 4.42 -21.82
N SER A 119 -2.17 3.78 -22.66
CA SER A 119 -2.09 2.32 -22.72
C SER A 119 -1.02 1.82 -21.76
N TRP A 120 -1.43 1.47 -20.55
CA TRP A 120 -0.61 0.70 -19.63
C TRP A 120 -0.53 -0.76 -20.11
N ASP A 121 0.66 -1.35 -20.07
CA ASP A 121 0.87 -2.79 -20.30
C ASP A 121 1.83 -3.36 -19.24
N LEU A 122 1.88 -4.69 -19.15
CA LEU A 122 2.84 -5.43 -18.36
C LEU A 122 4.21 -5.39 -19.02
N ALA A 123 5.21 -4.88 -18.30
CA ALA A 123 6.61 -4.93 -18.69
C ALA A 123 7.20 -6.34 -18.43
N ARG A 124 6.69 -7.35 -19.15
CA ARG A 124 6.92 -8.78 -18.88
C ARG A 124 8.40 -9.15 -18.86
N ASN A 125 9.17 -8.68 -19.84
CA ASN A 125 10.61 -8.98 -19.94
C ASN A 125 11.38 -8.36 -18.76
N LEU A 126 11.10 -7.09 -18.46
CA LEU A 126 11.69 -6.41 -17.29
C LEU A 126 11.32 -7.12 -15.98
N ALA A 127 10.08 -7.59 -15.84
CA ALA A 127 9.63 -8.33 -14.66
C ALA A 127 10.31 -9.70 -14.52
N LEU A 128 10.51 -10.41 -15.63
CA LEU A 128 11.24 -11.68 -15.67
C LEU A 128 12.70 -11.49 -15.23
N ASP A 129 13.39 -10.53 -15.85
CA ASP A 129 14.79 -10.24 -15.58
C ASP A 129 15.01 -9.72 -14.16
N ALA A 130 14.14 -8.82 -13.71
CA ALA A 130 14.21 -8.27 -12.35
C ALA A 130 13.90 -9.34 -11.29
N GLY A 131 12.89 -10.18 -11.52
CA GLY A 131 12.59 -11.31 -10.63
C GLY A 131 13.76 -12.28 -10.51
N LYS A 132 14.37 -12.66 -11.65
CA LYS A 132 15.58 -13.49 -11.65
C LYS A 132 16.75 -12.83 -10.91
N GLY A 133 17.04 -11.56 -11.18
CA GLY A 133 18.10 -10.83 -10.49
C GLY A 133 17.87 -10.68 -8.98
N ALA A 134 16.60 -10.66 -8.56
CA ALA A 134 16.22 -10.51 -7.17
C ALA A 134 16.23 -11.83 -6.39
N ASP A 135 16.41 -12.97 -7.07
CA ASP A 135 16.17 -14.33 -6.55
C ASP A 135 14.71 -14.51 -6.09
N LEU A 136 13.77 -14.05 -6.93
CA LEU A 136 12.34 -14.14 -6.72
C LEU A 136 11.68 -15.00 -7.80
N SER A 137 10.59 -15.67 -7.44
CA SER A 137 9.81 -16.44 -8.41
C SER A 137 9.03 -15.52 -9.34
N THR A 138 8.88 -15.92 -10.60
CA THR A 138 8.09 -15.18 -11.59
C THR A 138 7.03 -16.05 -12.24
N LYS A 139 5.98 -15.42 -12.76
CA LYS A 139 5.06 -16.03 -13.74
C LYS A 139 5.07 -15.19 -15.01
N GLY A 140 5.99 -15.53 -15.92
CA GLY A 140 6.38 -14.70 -17.07
C GLY A 140 5.23 -14.16 -17.93
N SER A 141 4.24 -14.98 -18.26
CA SER A 141 3.10 -14.53 -19.08
C SER A 141 2.24 -13.45 -18.40
N LYS A 142 2.30 -13.34 -17.07
CA LYS A 142 1.51 -12.40 -16.27
C LYS A 142 2.33 -11.26 -15.66
N GLY A 143 3.64 -11.19 -15.90
CA GLY A 143 4.52 -10.16 -15.31
C GLY A 143 4.52 -10.15 -13.77
N PHE A 144 4.15 -11.27 -13.14
CA PHE A 144 4.00 -11.38 -11.68
C PHE A 144 5.30 -11.86 -11.03
N ILE A 145 5.79 -11.12 -10.04
CA ILE A 145 6.97 -11.44 -9.23
C ILE A 145 6.51 -11.73 -7.80
N TYR A 146 7.02 -12.78 -7.18
CA TYR A 146 6.60 -13.14 -5.82
C TYR A 146 7.64 -13.97 -5.05
N ASP A 147 7.56 -13.90 -3.72
CA ASP A 147 8.16 -14.86 -2.81
C ASP A 147 7.12 -15.36 -1.81
N LYS A 148 6.88 -16.67 -1.80
CA LYS A 148 5.90 -17.29 -0.90
C LYS A 148 6.33 -17.19 0.56
N LYS A 149 7.64 -17.18 0.85
CA LYS A 149 8.15 -17.20 2.22
C LYS A 149 7.99 -15.84 2.89
N SER A 150 8.34 -14.77 2.20
CA SER A 150 8.18 -13.42 2.71
C SER A 150 6.76 -12.85 2.53
N GLY A 151 6.01 -13.36 1.56
CA GLY A 151 4.73 -12.77 1.14
C GLY A 151 4.90 -11.52 0.29
N LEU A 152 6.07 -11.29 -0.31
CA LEU A 152 6.26 -10.25 -1.32
C LEU A 152 5.49 -10.63 -2.59
N THR A 153 4.75 -9.66 -3.13
CA THR A 153 4.13 -9.77 -4.44
C THR A 153 4.31 -8.45 -5.19
N ALA A 154 4.62 -8.51 -6.48
CA ALA A 154 4.84 -7.33 -7.28
C ALA A 154 4.49 -7.55 -8.76
N TYR A 155 4.20 -6.45 -9.44
CA TYR A 155 4.01 -6.35 -10.89
C TYR A 155 4.82 -5.17 -11.41
N ILE A 156 5.29 -5.26 -12.65
CA ILE A 156 5.90 -4.12 -13.35
C ILE A 156 5.00 -3.77 -14.51
N LEU A 157 4.48 -2.55 -14.48
CA LEU A 157 3.70 -1.95 -15.54
C LEU A 157 4.51 -0.86 -16.21
N HIS A 158 4.27 -0.60 -17.48
CA HIS A 158 4.84 0.53 -18.17
C HIS A 158 3.81 1.26 -19.02
N ASN A 159 4.07 2.53 -19.26
CA ASN A 159 3.31 3.38 -20.15
C ASN A 159 4.29 4.02 -21.14
N PRO A 160 4.33 3.54 -22.40
CA PRO A 160 5.26 4.05 -23.39
C PRO A 160 5.05 5.51 -23.76
N LYS A 161 3.81 6.01 -23.61
CA LYS A 161 3.45 7.39 -23.95
C LYS A 161 3.95 8.38 -22.92
N SER A 162 3.75 8.09 -21.63
CA SER A 162 4.25 8.94 -20.54
C SER A 162 5.72 8.64 -20.17
N LYS A 163 6.33 7.62 -20.81
CA LYS A 163 7.68 7.16 -20.47
C LYS A 163 7.78 6.85 -18.97
N GLU A 164 6.82 6.09 -18.45
CA GLU A 164 6.80 5.71 -17.04
C GLU A 164 6.83 4.19 -16.88
N VAL A 165 7.65 3.72 -15.94
CA VAL A 165 7.58 2.37 -15.38
C VAL A 165 7.06 2.46 -13.96
N ARG A 166 6.06 1.64 -13.64
CA ARG A 166 5.51 1.52 -12.29
C ARG A 166 5.77 0.13 -11.74
N LEU A 167 6.56 0.05 -10.67
CA LEU A 167 6.68 -1.16 -9.85
C LEU A 167 5.58 -1.13 -8.78
N VAL A 168 4.61 -2.04 -8.91
CA VAL A 168 3.41 -2.10 -8.08
C VAL A 168 3.53 -3.26 -7.10
N PHE A 169 3.59 -2.95 -5.80
CA PHE A 169 3.62 -3.94 -4.74
C PHE A 169 2.20 -4.31 -4.29
N GLY A 170 1.95 -5.60 -4.20
CA GLY A 170 0.68 -6.14 -3.74
C GLY A 170 0.61 -6.31 -2.22
N GLY A 171 -0.58 -6.14 -1.65
CA GLY A 171 -0.83 -6.33 -0.22
C GLY A 171 -1.00 -7.79 0.18
N THR A 172 -1.64 -8.02 1.34
CA THR A 172 -1.66 -9.34 2.00
C THR A 172 -2.53 -10.39 1.30
N SER A 173 -3.36 -9.99 0.35
CA SER A 173 -4.29 -10.86 -0.39
C SER A 173 -4.09 -10.84 -1.91
N SER A 174 -3.08 -10.14 -2.42
CA SER A 174 -2.71 -10.19 -3.84
C SER A 174 -1.98 -11.50 -4.13
N GLY A 175 -2.33 -12.16 -5.24
CA GLY A 175 -1.77 -13.47 -5.54
C GLY A 175 -2.42 -14.23 -6.70
N LYS A 176 -2.32 -15.57 -6.68
CA LYS A 176 -2.64 -16.45 -7.81
C LYS A 176 -4.11 -16.41 -8.28
N HIS A 177 -5.04 -15.94 -7.47
CA HIS A 177 -6.48 -15.95 -7.75
C HIS A 177 -7.09 -14.55 -7.66
N THR A 178 -7.81 -14.13 -8.71
CA THR A 178 -8.56 -12.86 -8.80
C THR A 178 -10.02 -13.06 -8.36
N GLY A 179 -10.69 -12.03 -7.81
CA GLY A 179 -12.10 -12.12 -7.37
C GLY A 179 -12.52 -11.06 -6.34
N GLY A 180 -13.73 -11.16 -5.76
CA GLY A 180 -14.19 -10.28 -4.66
C GLY A 180 -13.56 -10.64 -3.30
N ILE A 181 -13.58 -9.71 -2.33
CA ILE A 181 -12.99 -9.90 -0.97
C ILE A 181 -13.44 -11.20 -0.34
N ILE A 182 -14.72 -11.57 -0.40
CA ILE A 182 -15.19 -12.79 0.26
C ILE A 182 -14.60 -14.04 -0.41
N ARG A 183 -14.39 -14.06 -1.73
CA ARG A 183 -13.74 -15.19 -2.42
C ARG A 183 -12.21 -15.17 -2.26
N ARG A 184 -11.59 -13.98 -2.24
CA ARG A 184 -10.15 -13.78 -1.97
C ARG A 184 -9.78 -14.04 -0.50
N SER A 185 -10.65 -13.67 0.43
CA SER A 185 -10.53 -13.92 1.86
C SER A 185 -10.94 -15.37 2.15
N VAL A 186 -12.05 -15.92 1.69
CA VAL A 186 -12.37 -17.33 1.98
C VAL A 186 -11.35 -18.32 1.38
N LEU A 187 -10.77 -18.03 0.20
CA LEU A 187 -9.78 -18.92 -0.42
C LEU A 187 -8.30 -18.55 -0.16
N ASN A 188 -7.96 -17.29 0.21
CA ASN A 188 -6.58 -16.88 0.54
C ASN A 188 -6.44 -16.09 1.87
N GLY A 189 -7.51 -15.86 2.66
CA GLY A 189 -7.43 -14.94 3.79
C GLY A 189 -8.53 -14.82 4.86
N ALA A 190 -9.32 -15.85 5.14
CA ALA A 190 -10.24 -15.89 6.28
C ALA A 190 -9.43 -15.91 7.61
N PHE A 191 -8.12 -16.09 7.50
CA PHE A 191 -7.13 -16.02 8.56
C PHE A 191 -6.15 -14.84 8.43
N SER A 192 -6.24 -14.01 7.38
CA SER A 192 -5.17 -13.06 7.03
C SER A 192 -5.16 -11.77 7.83
N LEU A 193 -6.28 -11.26 8.36
CA LEU A 193 -6.24 -10.04 9.18
C LEU A 193 -5.61 -10.30 10.57
N PRO A 194 -5.97 -11.39 11.28
CA PRO A 194 -5.29 -11.78 12.51
C PRO A 194 -3.84 -12.23 12.27
N GLN A 195 -3.55 -12.92 11.16
CA GLN A 195 -2.17 -13.26 10.76
C GLN A 195 -1.38 -12.04 10.28
N TRP A 196 -2.03 -11.02 9.71
CA TRP A 196 -1.42 -9.73 9.38
C TRP A 196 -1.12 -8.96 10.65
N LEU A 197 -2.05 -8.88 11.62
CA LEU A 197 -1.79 -8.37 12.97
C LEU A 197 -0.68 -9.18 13.68
N GLY A 198 -0.58 -10.48 13.40
CA GLY A 198 0.46 -11.38 13.91
C GLY A 198 1.84 -11.19 13.26
N ASN A 199 1.94 -11.06 11.93
CA ASN A 199 3.17 -10.68 11.24
C ASN A 199 3.53 -9.22 11.51
N TYR A 200 2.54 -8.38 11.81
CA TYR A 200 2.74 -7.06 12.35
C TYR A 200 3.32 -7.11 13.76
N LYS A 201 3.04 -8.14 14.58
CA LYS A 201 3.80 -8.40 15.82
C LYS A 201 5.29 -8.67 15.54
N ASN A 202 5.65 -9.19 14.37
CA ASN A 202 7.06 -9.25 13.97
C ASN A 202 7.62 -7.88 13.52
N ALA A 203 6.80 -6.96 13.00
CA ALA A 203 7.21 -5.56 12.82
C ALA A 203 7.41 -4.82 14.17
N ILE A 204 6.74 -5.27 15.24
CA ILE A 204 7.01 -4.86 16.64
C ILE A 204 8.34 -5.45 17.15
N SER A 205 8.91 -6.48 16.51
CA SER A 205 10.15 -7.14 16.98
C SER A 205 11.44 -6.34 16.71
N ASN A 206 11.35 -5.02 16.48
CA ASN A 206 12.46 -4.14 16.08
C ASN A 206 13.27 -4.66 14.88
N LYS A 207 12.64 -5.44 13.99
CA LYS A 207 13.25 -5.99 12.77
C LYS A 207 12.50 -5.48 11.54
N ILE A 208 13.24 -5.34 10.44
CA ILE A 208 12.66 -5.04 9.12
C ILE A 208 12.09 -6.35 8.56
N PRO A 209 10.81 -6.40 8.15
CA PRO A 209 10.25 -7.61 7.57
C PRO A 209 10.97 -7.99 6.26
N LYS A 210 11.15 -9.30 6.03
CA LYS A 210 11.88 -9.81 4.84
C LYS A 210 11.31 -9.28 3.52
N SER A 211 10.00 -9.11 3.42
CA SER A 211 9.34 -8.65 2.20
C SER A 211 9.70 -7.19 1.87
N TYR A 212 9.93 -6.35 2.89
CA TYR A 212 10.40 -4.96 2.72
C TYR A 212 11.85 -4.92 2.23
N VAL A 213 12.72 -5.76 2.79
CA VAL A 213 14.11 -5.91 2.32
C VAL A 213 14.15 -6.37 0.86
N GLN A 214 13.31 -7.34 0.49
CA GLN A 214 13.19 -7.80 -0.89
C GLN A 214 12.58 -6.73 -1.80
N ALA A 215 11.62 -5.93 -1.33
CA ALA A 215 11.07 -4.80 -2.09
C ALA A 215 12.17 -3.77 -2.43
N LYS A 216 12.99 -3.38 -1.44
CA LYS A 216 14.19 -2.55 -1.65
C LYS A 216 15.12 -3.15 -2.71
N LYS A 217 15.49 -4.43 -2.56
CA LYS A 217 16.37 -5.14 -3.52
C LYS A 217 15.77 -5.16 -4.93
N LEU A 218 14.48 -5.50 -5.05
CA LEU A 218 13.79 -5.56 -6.34
C LEU A 218 13.76 -4.19 -7.02
N THR A 219 13.48 -3.11 -6.28
CA THR A 219 13.54 -1.73 -6.80
C THR A 219 14.92 -1.39 -7.36
N ASN A 220 16.01 -1.70 -6.64
CA ASN A 220 17.37 -1.46 -7.13
C ASN A 220 17.63 -2.18 -8.46
N ILE A 221 17.17 -3.43 -8.58
CA ILE A 221 17.38 -4.24 -9.77
C ILE A 221 16.56 -3.71 -10.95
N VAL A 222 15.29 -3.34 -10.72
CA VAL A 222 14.45 -2.73 -11.76
C VAL A 222 15.11 -1.44 -12.28
N LYS A 223 15.57 -0.59 -11.36
CA LYS A 223 16.28 0.65 -11.70
C LYS A 223 17.53 0.37 -12.55
N ALA A 224 18.41 -0.51 -12.09
CA ALA A 224 19.63 -0.87 -12.83
C ALA A 224 19.33 -1.47 -14.21
N LYS A 225 18.27 -2.30 -14.32
CA LYS A 225 17.84 -2.87 -15.60
C LYS A 225 17.34 -1.80 -16.56
N MET A 226 16.51 -0.87 -16.09
CA MET A 226 16.05 0.27 -16.89
C MET A 226 17.20 1.16 -17.36
N GLU A 227 18.21 1.40 -16.52
CA GLU A 227 19.40 2.17 -16.89
C GLU A 227 20.25 1.48 -17.96
N SER A 228 20.28 0.14 -17.97
CA SER A 228 21.06 -0.65 -18.93
C SER A 228 20.36 -0.98 -20.24
N ASP A 229 19.02 -0.88 -20.30
CA ASP A 229 18.22 -1.29 -21.45
C ASP A 229 17.81 -0.06 -22.30
N PRO A 230 18.27 0.04 -23.56
CA PRO A 230 17.93 1.15 -24.45
C PRO A 230 16.42 1.38 -24.63
N ASN A 231 15.58 0.35 -24.47
CA ASN A 231 14.13 0.47 -24.60
C ASN A 231 13.50 1.33 -23.49
N TYR A 232 14.17 1.45 -22.34
CA TYR A 232 13.75 2.27 -21.21
C TYR A 232 14.49 3.60 -21.13
N GLN A 233 15.21 3.99 -22.18
CA GLN A 233 15.84 5.31 -22.22
C GLN A 233 14.80 6.43 -22.10
N GLY A 234 15.04 7.32 -21.13
CA GLY A 234 14.17 8.43 -20.79
C GLY A 234 12.93 8.04 -19.98
N TYR A 235 12.78 6.77 -19.57
CA TYR A 235 11.70 6.38 -18.67
C TYR A 235 12.00 6.79 -17.23
N THR A 236 10.94 7.13 -16.50
CA THR A 236 11.00 7.31 -15.04
C THR A 236 10.50 6.05 -14.33
N LEU A 237 11.07 5.74 -13.16
CA LEU A 237 10.60 4.68 -12.28
C LEU A 237 9.82 5.27 -11.11
N LYS A 238 8.57 4.85 -10.94
CA LYS A 238 7.74 5.13 -9.77
C LYS A 238 7.34 3.85 -9.06
N LEU A 239 7.06 3.96 -7.76
CA LEU A 239 6.55 2.86 -6.95
C LEU A 239 5.09 3.10 -6.58
N SER A 240 4.32 2.05 -6.40
CA SER A 240 2.99 2.17 -5.82
C SER A 240 2.54 0.90 -5.14
N GLY A 241 1.50 0.99 -4.33
CA GLY A 241 0.87 -0.18 -3.74
C GLY A 241 -0.31 0.19 -2.87
N HIS A 242 -0.94 -0.83 -2.31
CA HIS A 242 -2.06 -0.71 -1.37
C HIS A 242 -1.76 -1.48 -0.08
N SER A 243 -2.19 -0.96 1.07
CA SER A 243 -2.09 -1.64 2.37
C SER A 243 -0.62 -1.96 2.72
N LYS A 244 -0.28 -3.24 2.97
CA LYS A 244 1.11 -3.70 3.09
C LYS A 244 1.98 -3.29 1.89
N GLY A 245 1.47 -3.44 0.67
CA GLY A 245 2.23 -3.12 -0.56
C GLY A 245 2.57 -1.65 -0.67
N ALA A 246 1.71 -0.76 -0.17
CA ALA A 246 2.01 0.68 -0.09
C ALA A 246 3.15 0.97 0.89
N GLY A 247 3.19 0.27 2.04
CA GLY A 247 4.31 0.36 2.98
C GLY A 247 5.62 -0.15 2.36
N GLU A 248 5.57 -1.24 1.60
CA GLU A 248 6.71 -1.77 0.84
C GLU A 248 7.20 -0.77 -0.22
N ALA A 249 6.28 -0.12 -0.92
CA ALA A 249 6.59 0.93 -1.89
C ALA A 249 7.29 2.13 -1.21
N ALA A 250 6.73 2.65 -0.11
CA ALA A 250 7.30 3.78 0.61
C ALA A 250 8.71 3.48 1.14
N TYR A 251 8.89 2.33 1.80
CA TYR A 251 10.20 1.92 2.30
C TYR A 251 11.19 1.71 1.16
N ALA A 252 10.81 0.96 0.11
CA ALA A 252 11.71 0.69 -1.00
C ALA A 252 12.13 1.97 -1.75
N ALA A 253 11.24 2.96 -1.90
CA ALA A 253 11.55 4.25 -2.50
C ALA A 253 12.55 5.06 -1.65
N LEU A 254 12.32 5.15 -0.34
CA LEU A 254 13.16 5.93 0.56
C LEU A 254 14.50 5.25 0.87
N SER A 255 14.63 3.95 0.65
CA SER A 255 15.88 3.20 0.88
C SER A 255 16.84 3.19 -0.31
N GLN A 256 16.56 3.96 -1.37
CA GLN A 256 17.44 4.13 -2.53
C GLN A 256 18.51 5.21 -2.27
N ASP A 257 19.62 5.20 -3.01
CA ASP A 257 20.64 6.27 -2.89
C ASP A 257 20.07 7.67 -3.16
N LYS A 258 19.13 7.75 -4.11
CA LYS A 258 18.28 8.92 -4.34
C LYS A 258 16.83 8.45 -4.22
N PRO A 259 16.00 9.09 -3.37
CA PRO A 259 14.65 8.62 -3.13
C PRO A 259 13.84 8.66 -4.43
N LEU A 260 13.02 7.63 -4.65
CA LEU A 260 12.11 7.55 -5.78
C LEU A 260 10.72 8.05 -5.39
N GLN A 261 9.90 8.38 -6.39
CA GLN A 261 8.50 8.70 -6.14
C GLN A 261 7.69 7.44 -5.79
N ALA A 262 6.86 7.52 -4.74
CA ALA A 262 5.95 6.46 -4.37
C ALA A 262 4.53 6.97 -4.08
N LEU A 263 3.54 6.31 -4.68
CA LEU A 263 2.12 6.58 -4.48
C LEU A 263 1.51 5.44 -3.64
N CYS A 264 1.17 5.77 -2.39
CA CYS A 264 0.89 4.80 -1.34
C CYS A 264 -0.57 4.89 -0.92
N PHE A 265 -1.37 3.87 -1.22
CA PHE A 265 -2.81 3.88 -0.94
C PHE A 265 -3.16 3.08 0.30
N SER A 266 -3.92 3.69 1.22
CA SER A 266 -4.30 3.11 2.51
C SER A 266 -3.12 2.41 3.20
N SER A 267 -2.00 3.12 3.26
CA SER A 267 -0.69 2.53 3.52
C SER A 267 -0.52 2.00 4.93
N ALA A 268 0.18 0.87 5.07
CA ALA A 268 0.69 0.42 6.35
C ALA A 268 1.85 1.33 6.81
N GLN A 269 1.78 1.81 8.05
CA GLN A 269 2.83 2.63 8.66
C GLN A 269 4.15 1.86 8.82
N LEU A 270 5.26 2.59 8.77
CA LEU A 270 6.59 2.04 8.96
C LEU A 270 6.92 1.94 10.46
N GLY A 271 7.39 0.77 10.90
CA GLY A 271 7.96 0.59 12.24
C GLY A 271 9.32 1.27 12.41
N SER A 272 9.74 1.48 13.66
CA SER A 272 10.97 2.21 14.01
C SER A 272 12.22 1.74 13.28
N LYS A 273 12.50 0.42 13.22
CA LYS A 273 13.70 -0.09 12.55
C LYS A 273 13.76 0.23 11.06
N MET A 274 12.60 0.24 10.38
CA MET A 274 12.52 0.64 8.98
C MET A 274 12.78 2.14 8.80
N ARG A 275 12.27 2.97 9.72
CA ARG A 275 12.56 4.40 9.72
C ARG A 275 14.03 4.68 10.04
N GLU A 276 14.64 3.96 10.96
CA GLU A 276 16.07 4.05 11.28
C GLU A 276 16.98 3.65 10.10
N ASP A 277 16.58 2.65 9.31
CA ASP A 277 17.33 2.18 8.13
C ASP A 277 17.32 3.18 6.97
N ILE A 278 16.37 4.13 6.95
CA ILE A 278 16.31 5.19 5.96
C ILE A 278 17.28 6.31 6.40
N SER A 279 18.13 6.77 5.47
CA SER A 279 19.06 7.87 5.72
C SER A 279 18.32 9.17 6.03
N ASP A 280 18.90 10.03 6.87
CA ASP A 280 18.26 11.29 7.25
C ASP A 280 18.01 12.21 6.03
N THR A 281 18.95 12.25 5.08
CA THR A 281 18.79 12.95 3.79
C THR A 281 17.55 12.48 3.01
N ASN A 282 17.22 11.19 3.06
CA ASN A 282 16.04 10.68 2.37
C ASN A 282 14.76 10.91 3.18
N LYS A 283 14.84 10.90 4.52
CA LYS A 283 13.70 11.27 5.38
C LYS A 283 13.29 12.74 5.15
N GLU A 284 14.26 13.63 5.01
CA GLU A 284 14.02 15.06 4.72
C GLU A 284 13.28 15.25 3.40
N LYS A 285 13.60 14.44 2.38
CA LYS A 285 12.94 14.45 1.07
C LYS A 285 11.62 13.68 1.03
N ALA A 286 11.25 13.01 2.11
CA ALA A 286 10.07 12.16 2.11
C ALA A 286 8.78 12.90 1.75
N PRO A 287 8.50 14.13 2.25
CA PRO A 287 7.28 14.88 1.89
C PRO A 287 7.14 15.16 0.39
N GLU A 288 8.26 15.29 -0.32
CA GLU A 288 8.31 15.55 -1.77
C GLU A 288 8.19 14.27 -2.61
N CYS A 289 8.67 13.14 -2.07
CA CYS A 289 8.80 11.89 -2.82
C CYS A 289 7.68 10.88 -2.54
N ILE A 290 7.09 10.91 -1.35
CA ILE A 290 6.14 9.89 -0.89
C ILE A 290 4.79 10.55 -0.62
N SER A 291 3.78 10.15 -1.39
CA SER A 291 2.40 10.58 -1.17
C SER A 291 1.57 9.41 -0.68
N HIS A 292 0.98 9.56 0.49
CA HIS A 292 0.03 8.63 1.09
C HIS A 292 -1.40 9.14 0.88
N TYR A 293 -2.28 8.28 0.41
CA TYR A 293 -3.71 8.57 0.29
C TYR A 293 -4.49 7.59 1.15
N ALA A 294 -5.13 8.08 2.20
CA ALA A 294 -5.97 7.27 3.08
C ALA A 294 -7.45 7.59 2.84
N ILE A 295 -8.31 6.58 2.92
CA ILE A 295 -9.76 6.84 2.96
C ILE A 295 -10.16 7.19 4.40
N GLN A 296 -10.95 8.24 4.57
CA GLN A 296 -11.44 8.65 5.88
C GLN A 296 -12.12 7.47 6.61
N GLY A 297 -11.65 7.14 7.81
CA GLY A 297 -12.15 6.01 8.60
C GLY A 297 -11.64 4.62 8.20
N ASP A 298 -10.65 4.54 7.31
CA ASP A 298 -9.81 3.36 7.18
C ASP A 298 -8.93 3.19 8.43
N ILE A 299 -8.84 1.97 8.94
CA ILE A 299 -8.08 1.63 10.15
C ILE A 299 -6.59 1.38 9.88
N VAL A 300 -6.20 1.01 8.66
CA VAL A 300 -4.82 0.60 8.36
C VAL A 300 -3.83 1.77 8.43
N PRO A 301 -4.14 2.97 7.89
CA PRO A 301 -3.23 4.11 7.95
C PRO A 301 -3.06 4.73 9.34
N ASN A 302 -3.94 4.40 10.30
CA ASN A 302 -4.10 5.05 11.60
C ASN A 302 -3.79 4.12 12.79
N MET A 303 -2.90 3.13 12.60
CA MET A 303 -2.58 2.16 13.64
C MET A 303 -1.66 2.70 14.75
N ASP A 304 -1.04 3.85 14.53
CA ASP A 304 -0.16 4.56 15.46
C ASP A 304 -0.91 5.02 16.71
N VAL A 305 -2.20 5.34 16.59
CA VAL A 305 -3.10 5.62 17.73
C VAL A 305 -3.07 4.48 18.75
N LEU A 306 -2.91 3.24 18.28
CA LEU A 306 -2.78 2.05 19.13
C LEU A 306 -1.31 1.70 19.43
N ARG A 307 -0.35 2.24 18.69
CA ARG A 307 1.07 1.79 18.68
C ARG A 307 2.03 2.93 18.30
N LYS A 308 2.52 3.65 19.30
CA LYS A 308 3.40 4.83 19.17
C LYS A 308 4.73 4.63 18.41
N HIS A 309 5.14 3.40 18.07
CA HIS A 309 6.39 3.11 17.37
C HIS A 309 6.25 3.13 15.83
N LEU A 310 5.02 3.29 15.36
CA LEU A 310 4.69 3.35 13.94
C LEU A 310 4.62 4.80 13.48
N GLY A 311 4.93 5.03 12.21
CA GLY A 311 4.69 6.32 11.60
C GLY A 311 4.80 6.26 10.08
N HIS A 312 4.19 7.24 9.43
CA HIS A 312 4.43 7.51 8.02
C HIS A 312 5.65 8.43 7.86
N LEU A 313 6.28 8.33 6.70
CA LEU A 313 7.21 9.33 6.19
C LEU A 313 6.63 9.80 4.85
N GLY A 314 6.55 11.11 4.64
CA GLY A 314 5.94 11.71 3.46
C GLY A 314 4.69 12.54 3.73
N THR A 315 3.94 12.81 2.68
CA THR A 315 2.72 13.62 2.72
C THR A 315 1.49 12.73 2.78
N LEU A 316 0.62 12.88 3.77
CA LEU A 316 -0.66 12.19 3.88
C LEU A 316 -1.82 13.09 3.45
N THR A 317 -2.66 12.57 2.56
CA THR A 317 -3.94 13.16 2.22
C THR A 317 -5.07 12.20 2.57
N THR A 318 -6.03 12.67 3.36
CA THR A 318 -7.23 11.90 3.72
C THR A 318 -8.36 12.22 2.75
N ILE A 319 -8.73 11.23 1.93
CA ILE A 319 -9.80 11.30 0.95
C ILE A 319 -11.14 10.96 1.62
N PRO A 320 -12.22 11.71 1.36
CA PRO A 320 -13.53 11.40 1.91
C PRO A 320 -14.01 10.02 1.43
N ALA A 321 -14.70 9.30 2.31
CA ALA A 321 -15.35 8.05 1.93
C ALA A 321 -16.53 8.33 0.98
N LYS A 322 -16.79 7.39 0.06
CA LYS A 322 -17.91 7.48 -0.89
C LYS A 322 -19.26 7.48 -0.17
N SER A 323 -19.41 6.64 0.85
CA SER A 323 -20.61 6.57 1.68
C SER A 323 -20.22 6.48 3.17
N PRO A 324 -20.94 7.17 4.06
CA PRO A 324 -20.74 7.04 5.50
C PRO A 324 -21.08 5.63 6.01
N LEU A 325 -21.91 4.88 5.28
CA LEU A 325 -22.32 3.52 5.63
C LEU A 325 -21.24 2.47 5.33
N ASP A 326 -20.23 2.82 4.51
CA ASP A 326 -19.15 1.90 4.21
C ASP A 326 -18.33 1.65 5.48
N GLY A 327 -18.22 0.39 5.88
CA GLY A 327 -17.44 0.01 7.06
C GLY A 327 -15.94 0.18 6.85
N PRO A 328 -15.12 0.23 7.91
CA PRO A 328 -13.68 0.46 7.81
C PRO A 328 -12.94 -0.51 6.87
N LEU A 329 -13.35 -1.79 6.85
CA LEU A 329 -12.76 -2.79 5.96
C LEU A 329 -13.14 -2.57 4.49
N ASP A 330 -14.35 -2.07 4.23
CA ASP A 330 -14.81 -1.76 2.88
C ASP A 330 -14.05 -0.55 2.34
N ARG A 331 -13.87 0.48 3.17
CA ARG A 331 -13.05 1.66 2.89
C ARG A 331 -11.62 1.30 2.51
N HIS A 332 -11.06 0.31 3.22
CA HIS A 332 -9.74 -0.22 2.95
C HIS A 332 -9.68 -0.97 1.60
N ASP A 333 -10.48 -2.02 1.41
CA ASP A 333 -10.35 -2.85 0.19
C ASP A 333 -10.80 -2.12 -1.09
N LYS A 334 -11.85 -1.29 -0.97
CA LYS A 334 -12.41 -0.54 -2.11
C LYS A 334 -11.84 0.88 -2.19
N PHE A 335 -10.64 1.12 -1.67
CA PHE A 335 -9.99 2.44 -1.71
C PHE A 335 -10.05 3.09 -3.12
N HIS A 336 -9.80 2.31 -4.18
CA HIS A 336 -9.84 2.78 -5.57
C HIS A 336 -11.23 3.27 -6.00
N GLN A 337 -12.32 2.69 -5.46
CA GLN A 337 -13.69 3.13 -5.75
C GLN A 337 -14.02 4.43 -5.02
N HIS A 338 -13.53 4.60 -3.79
CA HIS A 338 -13.67 5.86 -3.06
C HIS A 338 -12.94 6.99 -3.77
N ILE A 339 -11.71 6.75 -4.23
CA ILE A 339 -10.93 7.72 -4.99
C ILE A 339 -11.58 8.03 -6.34
N SER A 340 -12.09 7.02 -7.05
CA SER A 340 -12.84 7.24 -8.30
C SER A 340 -14.08 8.10 -8.06
N SER A 341 -14.82 7.84 -6.98
CA SER A 341 -15.97 8.66 -6.58
C SER A 341 -15.56 10.09 -6.22
N PHE A 342 -14.44 10.28 -5.53
CA PHE A 342 -13.89 11.61 -5.21
C PHE A 342 -13.48 12.38 -6.48
N ALA A 343 -13.04 11.68 -7.51
CA ALA A 343 -12.79 12.23 -8.83
C ALA A 343 -14.06 12.48 -9.68
N GLY A 344 -15.25 12.13 -9.19
CA GLY A 344 -16.50 12.25 -9.94
C GLY A 344 -16.67 11.19 -11.04
N LEU A 345 -15.93 10.09 -10.96
CA LEU A 345 -15.97 8.99 -11.92
C LEU A 345 -16.90 7.87 -11.40
N LYS A 346 -17.65 7.26 -12.31
CA LYS A 346 -18.65 6.22 -11.99
C LYS A 346 -18.09 4.82 -12.05
#